data_AF-A0A7W6RB18-F1
#
_entry.id   AF-A0A7W6RB18-F1
#
_cell.length_a   1.000
_cell.length_b   1.000
_cell.length_c   1.000
_cell.angle_alpha   90.00
_cell.angle_beta   90.00
_cell.angle_gamma   90.00
#
_symmetry.space_group_name_H-M   'P 1'
#
loop_
_entity.id
_entity.type
_entity.pdbx_description
1 polymer ?
#
loop_
_entity_poly.entity_id
_entity_poly.type
_entity_poly.pdbx_seq_one_letter_code
_entity_poly.pdbx_strand_id
1 'polypeptide(L)'
;MSDDATLEPTSEVGGIAAEHLRSFIERIERLEEEKANIANDIKDVYAEAKSSGFDTKIMRQIVRMRKMDRDDLAEQDELLELYRRAINI
;
A
#
# COMPACT_ATOMS: atom_id res chain seq x y z
N MET A 1 -54.03 -13.33 -34.51
CA MET A 1 -52.95 -13.99 -35.27
C MET A 1 -52.12 -12.87 -35.86
N SER A 2 -50.90 -12.59 -35.41
CA SER A 2 -50.03 -13.31 -34.50
C SER A 2 -49.04 -12.31 -33.90
N ASP A 3 -48.65 -12.56 -32.66
CA ASP A 3 -47.60 -11.85 -31.93
C ASP A 3 -46.30 -11.79 -32.74
N ASP A 4 -45.88 -10.58 -33.10
CA ASP A 4 -44.49 -10.27 -33.40
C ASP A 4 -44.01 -9.27 -32.35
N ALA A 5 -43.49 -9.81 -31.26
CA ALA A 5 -42.70 -9.08 -30.29
C ALA A 5 -41.38 -9.82 -30.15
N THR A 6 -40.54 -9.68 -31.18
CA THR A 6 -39.13 -10.04 -31.11
C THR A 6 -38.49 -9.17 -30.02
N LEU A 7 -38.16 -9.79 -28.89
CA LEU A 7 -37.46 -9.17 -27.76
C LEU A 7 -36.03 -8.80 -28.20
N GLU A 8 -35.79 -7.53 -28.48
CA GLU A 8 -34.46 -6.95 -28.60
C GLU A 8 -33.76 -6.99 -27.23
N PRO A 9 -32.55 -7.58 -27.08
CA PRO A 9 -31.82 -7.54 -25.84
C PRO A 9 -31.18 -6.16 -25.71
N THR A 10 -31.72 -5.31 -24.84
CA THR A 10 -31.11 -4.02 -24.49
C THR A 10 -29.78 -4.26 -23.76
N SER A 11 -28.69 -4.40 -24.52
CA SER A 11 -27.33 -4.63 -24.02
C SER A 11 -26.48 -3.35 -23.90
N GLU A 12 -27.04 -2.17 -24.18
CA GLU A 12 -26.31 -0.89 -24.08
C GLU A 12 -25.81 -0.56 -22.66
N VAL A 13 -26.54 -0.99 -21.62
CA VAL A 13 -26.14 -0.73 -20.21
C VAL A 13 -24.99 -1.65 -19.76
N GLY A 14 -24.86 -2.84 -20.37
CA GLY A 14 -23.78 -3.79 -20.07
C GLY A 14 -22.43 -3.39 -20.69
N GLY A 15 -22.46 -2.76 -21.87
CA GLY A 15 -21.25 -2.35 -22.61
C GLY A 15 -20.46 -1.24 -21.91
N ILE A 16 -21.12 -0.10 -21.64
CA ILE A 16 -20.47 1.08 -21.02
C ILE A 16 -19.98 0.76 -19.58
N ALA A 17 -20.78 0.03 -18.81
CA ALA A 17 -20.40 -0.40 -17.47
C ALA A 17 -19.20 -1.36 -17.48
N ALA A 18 -19.13 -2.27 -18.46
CA ALA A 18 -17.99 -3.18 -18.63
C ALA A 18 -16.71 -2.47 -19.08
N GLU A 19 -16.81 -1.46 -19.94
CA GLU A 19 -15.67 -0.64 -20.38
C GLU A 19 -15.08 0.18 -19.22
N HIS A 20 -15.95 0.80 -18.41
CA HIS A 20 -15.52 1.55 -17.22
C HIS A 20 -14.86 0.63 -16.20
N LEU A 21 -15.44 -0.55 -15.93
CA LEU A 21 -14.85 -1.54 -15.04
C LEU A 21 -13.48 -2.00 -15.55
N ARG A 22 -13.34 -2.28 -16.84
CA ARG A 22 -12.05 -2.66 -17.45
C ARG A 22 -11.01 -1.55 -17.27
N SER A 23 -11.39 -0.30 -17.50
CA SER A 23 -10.49 0.85 -17.30
C SER A 23 -10.01 0.96 -15.85
N PHE A 24 -10.87 0.73 -14.86
CA PHE A 24 -10.45 0.71 -13.45
C PHE A 24 -9.49 -0.44 -13.16
N ILE A 25 -9.77 -1.64 -13.65
CA ILE A 25 -8.91 -2.82 -13.44
C ILE A 25 -7.52 -2.59 -14.04
N GLU A 26 -7.43 -2.18 -15.30
CA GLU A 26 -6.15 -1.92 -15.97
C GLU A 26 -5.32 -0.85 -15.25
N ARG A 27 -5.98 0.19 -14.71
CA ARG A 27 -5.30 1.21 -13.91
C ARG A 27 -4.77 0.65 -12.59
N ILE A 28 -5.54 -0.19 -11.91
CA ILE A 28 -5.12 -0.84 -10.65
C ILE A 28 -3.96 -1.81 -10.91
N GLU A 29 -4.00 -2.60 -11.97
CA GLU A 29 -2.92 -3.54 -12.32
C GLU A 29 -1.61 -2.81 -12.57
N ARG A 30 -1.63 -1.71 -13.32
CA ARG A 30 -0.43 -0.87 -13.50
C ARG A 30 0.09 -0.32 -12.17
N LEU A 31 -0.80 0.15 -11.30
CA LEU A 31 -0.39 0.67 -9.98
C LEU A 31 0.18 -0.42 -9.07
N GLU A 32 -0.34 -1.64 -9.12
CA GLU A 32 0.22 -2.78 -8.37
C GLU A 32 1.59 -3.20 -8.92
N GLU A 33 1.80 -3.13 -10.25
CA GLU A 33 3.12 -3.35 -10.85
C GLU A 33 4.12 -2.28 -10.41
N GLU A 34 3.76 -0.99 -10.48
CA GLU A 34 4.59 0.12 -10.01
C GLU A 34 4.95 -0.04 -8.53
N LYS A 35 3.97 -0.39 -7.68
CA LYS A 35 4.16 -0.66 -6.26
C LYS A 35 5.09 -1.84 -6.02
N ALA A 36 5.00 -2.90 -6.83
CA ALA A 36 5.91 -4.05 -6.73
C ALA A 36 7.34 -3.67 -7.11
N ASN A 37 7.53 -2.86 -8.16
CA ASN A 37 8.83 -2.36 -8.57
C ASN A 37 9.46 -1.48 -7.47
N ILE A 38 8.71 -0.52 -6.93
CA ILE A 38 9.15 0.31 -5.80
C ILE A 38 9.50 -0.54 -4.58
N ALA A 39 8.69 -1.57 -4.28
CA ALA A 39 8.97 -2.47 -3.17
C ALA A 39 10.26 -3.26 -3.36
N ASN A 40 10.63 -3.62 -4.61
CA ASN A 40 11.88 -4.27 -4.92
C ASN A 40 13.06 -3.30 -4.81
N ASP A 41 12.95 -2.08 -5.34
CA ASP A 41 13.97 -1.04 -5.17
C ASP A 41 14.28 -0.78 -3.68
N ILE A 42 13.23 -0.70 -2.85
CA ILE A 42 13.41 -0.56 -1.39
C ILE A 42 14.16 -1.75 -0.79
N LYS A 43 13.88 -2.98 -1.24
CA LYS A 43 14.60 -4.18 -0.76
C LYS A 43 16.07 -4.13 -1.15
N ASP A 44 16.38 -3.71 -2.37
CA ASP A 44 17.75 -3.61 -2.87
C ASP A 44 18.56 -2.58 -2.07
N VAL A 45 17.96 -1.42 -1.74
CA VAL A 45 18.60 -0.43 -0.85
C VAL A 45 18.88 -1.02 0.54
N TYR A 46 17.95 -1.78 1.12
CA TYR A 46 18.22 -2.46 2.40
C TYR A 46 19.29 -3.54 2.26
N ALA A 47 19.37 -4.25 1.12
CA ALA A 47 20.40 -5.25 0.87
C ALA A 47 21.79 -4.60 0.76
N GLU A 48 21.89 -3.48 0.05
CA GLU A 48 23.10 -2.66 -0.04
C GLU A 48 23.53 -2.11 1.31
N ALA A 49 22.58 -1.59 2.11
CA ALA A 49 22.88 -1.13 3.46
C ALA A 49 23.42 -2.27 4.33
N LYS A 50 22.87 -3.48 4.20
CA LYS A 50 23.34 -4.67 4.92
C LYS A 50 24.76 -5.07 4.49
N SER A 51 25.06 -5.08 3.19
CA SER A 51 26.41 -5.37 2.70
C SER A 51 27.43 -4.30 3.11
N SER A 52 26.98 -3.07 3.29
CA SER A 52 27.76 -1.95 3.81
C SER A 52 27.95 -1.97 5.34
N GLY A 53 27.34 -2.93 6.04
CA GLY A 53 27.51 -3.13 7.49
C GLY A 53 26.44 -2.47 8.38
N PHE A 54 25.36 -1.94 7.82
CA PHE A 54 24.27 -1.33 8.61
C PHE A 54 23.24 -2.37 9.09
N ASP A 55 22.69 -2.15 10.28
CA ASP A 55 21.55 -2.93 10.79
C ASP A 55 20.24 -2.46 10.15
N THR A 56 19.79 -3.22 9.15
CA THR A 56 18.54 -2.96 8.43
C THR A 56 17.28 -3.00 9.32
N LYS A 57 17.27 -3.70 10.46
CA LYS A 57 16.13 -3.71 11.38
C LYS A 57 16.00 -2.36 12.08
N ILE A 58 17.11 -1.80 12.55
CA ILE A 58 17.16 -0.46 13.16
C ILE A 58 16.79 0.60 12.11
N MET A 59 17.30 0.48 10.88
CA MET A 59 16.91 1.39 9.80
C MET A 59 15.40 1.37 9.53
N ARG A 60 14.75 0.20 9.49
CA ARG A 60 13.29 0.09 9.32
C ARG A 60 12.53 0.76 10.46
N GLN A 61 13.01 0.65 11.70
CA GLN A 61 12.44 1.36 12.85
C GLN A 61 12.54 2.87 12.64
N ILE A 62 13.71 3.38 12.22
CA ILE A 62 13.90 4.81 11.92
C ILE A 62 12.94 5.28 10.83
N VAL A 63 12.81 4.54 9.73
CA VAL A 63 11.89 4.91 8.64
C VAL A 63 10.44 4.92 9.13
N ARG A 64 10.03 4.00 10.02
CA ARG A 64 8.70 4.02 10.63
C ARG A 64 8.50 5.25 11.51
N MET A 65 9.43 5.54 12.41
CA MET A 65 9.37 6.71 13.29
C MET A 65 9.30 8.01 12.48
N ARG A 66 10.07 8.11 11.38
CA ARG A 66 10.05 9.29 10.49
C ARG A 66 8.75 9.49 9.72
N LYS A 67 7.87 8.48 9.65
CA LYS A 67 6.55 8.59 9.03
C LYS A 67 5.46 8.99 10.02
N MET A 68 5.74 8.95 11.33
CA MET A 68 4.80 9.33 12.36
C MET A 68 4.74 10.85 12.51
N ASP A 69 3.62 11.35 13.05
CA ASP A 69 3.55 12.74 13.48
C ASP A 69 4.57 13.00 14.61
N ARG A 70 5.07 14.23 14.71
CA ARG A 70 6.09 14.58 15.70
C ARG A 70 5.56 14.49 17.12
N ASP A 71 4.29 14.85 17.33
CA ASP A 71 3.67 14.84 18.64
C ASP A 71 3.40 13.38 19.08
N ASP A 72 2.90 12.54 18.17
CA ASP A 72 2.73 11.10 18.39
C ASP A 72 4.06 10.40 18.74
N LEU A 73 5.14 10.78 18.07
CA LEU A 73 6.47 10.23 18.33
C LEU A 73 6.97 10.65 19.72
N ALA A 74 6.80 11.92 20.10
CA ALA A 74 7.20 12.42 21.41
C ALA A 74 6.42 11.73 22.54
N GLU A 75 5.10 11.58 22.39
CA GLU A 75 4.26 10.86 23.37
C GLU A 75 4.70 9.39 23.52
N GLN A 76 4.99 8.69 22.42
CA GLN A 76 5.50 7.33 22.48
C GLN A 76 6.86 7.23 23.17
N ASP A 77 7.77 8.17 22.90
CA ASP A 77 9.09 8.19 23.51
C ASP A 77 8.99 8.42 25.03
N GLU A 78 8.14 9.34 25.49
CA GLU A 78 7.88 9.57 26.91
C GLU A 78 7.30 8.33 27.61
N LEU A 79 6.31 7.68 27.00
CA LEU A 79 5.72 6.45 27.52
C LEU A 79 6.73 5.30 27.57
N LEU A 80 7.54 5.16 26.53
CA LEU A 80 8.58 4.13 26.46
C LEU A 80 9.62 4.34 27.56
N GLU A 81 10.03 5.58 27.79
CA GLU A 81 10.97 5.93 28.85
C GLU A 81 10.36 5.66 30.24
N LEU A 82 9.10 6.03 30.46
CA LEU A 82 8.39 5.74 31.70
C LEU A 82 8.37 4.24 32.01
N TYR A 83 8.03 3.42 31.01
CA TYR A 83 7.96 1.96 31.18
C TYR A 83 9.34 1.34 31.41
N ARG A 84 10.37 1.81 30.71
CA ARG A 84 11.77 1.41 30.92
C ARG A 84 12.22 1.67 32.36
N ARG A 85 11.98 2.89 32.86
CA ARG A 85 12.25 3.27 34.25
C ARG A 85 11.49 2.37 35.23
N ALA A 86 10.22 2.05 34.97
CA ALA A 86 9.41 1.20 35.84
C ALA A 86 9.93 -0.23 35.98
N ILE A 87 10.62 -0.76 34.95
CA ILE A 87 11.18 -2.12 34.94
C ILE A 87 12.70 -2.15 35.10
N ASN A 88 13.33 -1.02 35.43
CA ASN A 88 14.79 -0.86 35.59
C ASN A 88 15.61 -1.30 34.36
N ILE A 89 15.15 -0.98 33.15
CA ILE A 89 15.87 -1.17 31.87
C ILE A 89 16.22 0.18 31.26
#